data_AF-A0AB37XMX4-F1
#
_entry.id   AF-A0AB37XMX4-F1
#
_cell.length_a   1.000
_cell.length_b   1.000
_cell.length_c   1.000
_cell.angle_alpha   90.00
_cell.angle_beta   90.00
_cell.angle_gamma   90.00
#
_symmetry.space_group_name_H-M   'P 1'
#
loop_
_entity.id
_entity.type
_entity.pdbx_description
1 polymer ?
#
loop_
_entity_poly.entity_id
_entity_poly.type
_entity_poly.pdbx_seq_one_letter_code
_entity_poly.pdbx_strand_id
1 'polypeptide(L)'
;AYEIHERLGGSVDPYEHLNAWVSAIETSGVLVLATRGGKVAIDEMRGMCLYFDELPVIVLNGSDHPRPRLFSLLHEFVHVVLHTEGLCDVIADAHPSTQDRSLEARCNAIAAAVLM
;
A
#
# COMPACT_ATOMS: atom_id res chain seq x y z
N ALA A 1 2.45 -37.86 8.14
CA ALA A 1 3.28 -36.84 8.82
C ALA A 1 4.53 -36.42 8.02
N TYR A 2 4.68 -36.86 6.76
CA TYR A 2 5.82 -36.49 5.91
C TYR A 2 5.45 -35.44 4.83
N GLU A 3 4.16 -35.28 4.50
CA GLU A 3 3.69 -34.40 3.41
C GLU A 3 3.47 -32.92 3.79
N ILE A 4 3.64 -32.55 5.07
CA ILE A 4 3.39 -31.16 5.52
C ILE A 4 4.68 -30.32 5.53
N HIS A 5 5.86 -30.96 5.48
CA HIS A 5 7.14 -30.23 5.55
C HIS A 5 7.66 -29.74 4.19
N GLU A 6 7.15 -30.25 3.06
CA GLU A 6 7.61 -29.83 1.72
C GLU A 6 6.98 -28.53 1.20
N ARG A 7 5.94 -27.98 1.84
CA ARG A 7 5.28 -26.74 1.39
C ARG A 7 5.87 -25.44 1.94
N LEU A 8 6.91 -25.50 2.77
CA LEU A 8 7.52 -24.31 3.42
C LEU A 8 8.95 -24.02 2.94
N GLY A 9 9.43 -24.69 1.89
CA GLY A 9 10.81 -24.62 1.40
C GLY A 9 11.05 -23.75 0.16
N GLY A 10 10.04 -23.06 -0.37
CA GLY A 10 10.19 -22.10 -1.46
C GLY A 10 10.00 -20.69 -0.96
N SER A 11 10.85 -19.75 -1.36
CA SER A 11 10.57 -18.32 -1.14
C SER A 11 9.22 -18.00 -1.80
N VAL A 12 8.19 -17.73 -1.01
CA VAL A 12 6.86 -17.36 -1.51
C VAL A 12 7.01 -16.13 -2.42
N ASP A 13 6.38 -16.16 -3.59
CA ASP A 13 6.50 -15.11 -4.60
C ASP A 13 6.09 -13.76 -3.97
N PRO A 14 6.94 -12.71 -4.05
CA PRO A 14 6.56 -11.39 -3.57
C PRO A 14 5.23 -10.87 -4.14
N TYR A 15 4.85 -11.29 -5.35
CA TYR A 15 3.55 -10.96 -5.94
C TYR A 15 2.40 -11.73 -5.30
N GLU A 16 2.59 -12.98 -4.88
CA GLU A 16 1.56 -13.73 -4.16
C GLU A 16 1.21 -13.06 -2.82
N HIS A 17 2.22 -12.60 -2.07
CA HIS A 17 1.99 -11.85 -0.84
C HIS A 17 1.26 -10.53 -1.09
N LEU A 18 1.71 -9.75 -2.07
CA LEU A 18 1.06 -8.51 -2.44
C LEU A 18 -0.42 -8.74 -2.80
N ASN A 19 -0.70 -9.74 -3.65
CA ASN A 19 -2.05 -10.04 -4.10
C ASN A 19 -2.95 -10.55 -2.96
N ALA A 20 -2.39 -11.30 -2.00
CA ALA A 20 -3.13 -11.73 -0.81
C ALA A 20 -3.58 -10.52 0.03
N TRP A 21 -2.72 -9.53 0.22
CA TRP A 21 -3.05 -8.28 0.92
C TRP A 21 -4.04 -7.41 0.14
N VAL A 22 -3.87 -7.29 -1.17
CA VAL A 22 -4.83 -6.61 -2.05
C VAL A 22 -6.22 -7.23 -1.88
N SER A 23 -6.32 -8.55 -1.99
CA SER A 23 -7.60 -9.27 -1.85
C SER A 23 -8.23 -9.08 -0.46
N ALA A 24 -7.43 -9.09 0.60
CA ALA A 24 -7.92 -8.87 1.96
C ALA A 24 -8.51 -7.45 2.14
N ILE A 25 -7.83 -6.43 1.60
CA ILE A 25 -8.29 -5.02 1.65
C ILE A 25 -9.51 -4.81 0.74
N GLU A 26 -9.56 -5.44 -0.43
CA GLU A 26 -10.74 -5.37 -1.29
C GLU A 26 -11.97 -5.99 -0.64
N THR A 27 -11.78 -7.08 0.13
CA THR A 27 -12.86 -7.72 0.90
C THR A 27 -13.43 -6.81 1.98
N SER A 28 -12.68 -5.81 2.46
CA SER A 28 -13.19 -4.81 3.40
C SER A 28 -13.96 -3.65 2.74
N GLY A 29 -14.16 -3.69 1.42
CA GLY A 29 -14.95 -2.69 0.69
C GLY A 29 -14.12 -1.53 0.11
N VAL A 30 -12.80 -1.68 0.00
CA VAL A 30 -11.90 -0.70 -0.62
C VAL A 30 -11.57 -1.14 -2.05
N LEU A 31 -11.69 -0.26 -3.03
CA LEU A 31 -11.28 -0.57 -4.40
C LEU A 31 -9.76 -0.37 -4.56
N VAL A 32 -9.03 -1.39 -4.98
CA VAL A 32 -7.58 -1.30 -5.21
C VAL A 32 -7.28 -1.34 -6.71
N LEU A 33 -6.61 -0.31 -7.20
CA LEU A 33 -6.20 -0.17 -8.60
C LEU A 33 -4.68 -0.11 -8.72
N ALA A 34 -4.16 -0.40 -9.90
CA ALA A 34 -2.76 -0.18 -10.22
C ALA A 34 -2.63 0.60 -11.52
N THR A 35 -1.71 1.56 -11.58
CA THR A 35 -1.38 2.23 -12.84
C THR A 35 -0.82 1.22 -13.84
N ARG A 36 -0.99 1.50 -15.14
CA ARG A 36 -0.34 0.68 -16.16
C ARG A 36 1.18 0.90 -16.07
N GLY A 37 1.94 -0.20 -15.95
CA GLY A 37 3.40 -0.15 -15.82
C GLY A 37 4.05 0.74 -16.88
N GLY A 38 4.95 1.62 -16.44
CA GLY A 38 5.70 2.58 -17.24
C GLY A 38 4.94 3.84 -17.65
N LYS A 39 3.71 4.07 -17.18
CA LYS A 39 2.93 5.28 -17.48
C LYS A 39 3.05 6.39 -16.42
N VAL A 40 3.36 6.03 -15.19
CA VAL A 40 3.58 6.96 -14.07
C VAL A 40 4.94 6.65 -13.49
N ALA A 41 5.78 7.66 -13.39
CA ALA A 41 7.12 7.51 -12.86
C ALA A 41 7.06 7.21 -11.35
N ILE A 42 7.99 6.41 -10.81
CA ILE A 42 7.94 5.98 -9.40
C ILE A 42 8.18 7.17 -8.45
N ASP A 43 8.96 8.15 -8.90
CA ASP A 43 9.22 9.43 -8.23
C ASP A 43 8.07 10.44 -8.37
N GLU A 44 7.06 10.16 -9.21
CA GLU A 44 5.85 10.97 -9.30
C GLU A 44 4.76 10.47 -8.34
N MET A 45 4.65 9.14 -8.18
CA MET A 45 3.67 8.53 -7.30
C MET A 45 4.10 7.11 -6.97
N ARG A 46 4.06 6.71 -5.70
CA ARG A 46 4.16 5.29 -5.31
C ARG A 46 2.80 4.68 -4.97
N GLY A 47 1.98 5.45 -4.29
CA GLY A 47 0.62 5.12 -3.91
C GLY A 47 -0.20 6.39 -3.72
N MET A 48 -1.52 6.25 -3.76
CA MET A 48 -2.44 7.29 -3.32
C MET A 48 -3.74 6.65 -2.86
N CYS A 49 -4.50 7.37 -2.05
CA CYS A 49 -5.86 7.00 -1.70
C CYS A 49 -6.81 8.18 -1.84
N LEU A 50 -8.06 7.85 -2.16
CA LEU A 50 -9.20 8.74 -2.13
C LEU A 50 -10.22 8.15 -1.17
N TYR A 51 -10.51 8.88 -0.10
CA TYR A 51 -11.52 8.46 0.86
C TYR A 51 -12.92 8.89 0.39
N PHE A 52 -13.81 7.91 0.33
CA PHE A 52 -15.24 8.09 0.13
C PHE A 52 -15.96 7.24 1.17
N ASP A 53 -17.08 7.71 1.73
CA ASP A 53 -17.86 6.89 2.67
C ASP A 53 -18.38 5.60 2.02
N GLU A 54 -18.60 5.64 0.71
CA GLU A 54 -18.97 4.49 -0.11
C GLU A 54 -17.85 4.24 -1.13
N LEU A 55 -17.18 3.09 -1.01
CA LEU A 55 -16.11 2.63 -1.90
C LEU A 55 -14.84 3.53 -1.92
N PRO A 56 -14.08 3.62 -0.81
CA PRO A 56 -12.75 4.22 -0.84
C PRO A 56 -11.86 3.58 -1.91
N VAL A 57 -10.93 4.35 -2.48
CA VAL A 57 -10.06 3.91 -3.57
C VAL A 57 -8.61 4.02 -3.15
N ILE A 58 -7.82 2.98 -3.41
CA ILE A 58 -6.36 2.99 -3.33
C ILE A 58 -5.80 2.76 -4.74
N VAL A 59 -4.82 3.55 -5.16
CA VAL A 59 -4.10 3.36 -6.42
C VAL A 59 -2.62 3.14 -6.13
N LEU A 60 -2.07 2.06 -6.68
CA LEU A 60 -0.66 1.69 -6.55
C LEU A 60 0.08 1.96 -7.86
N ASN A 61 1.37 2.34 -7.77
CA ASN A 61 2.18 2.43 -8.98
C ASN A 61 2.52 1.03 -9.52
N GLY A 62 1.96 0.71 -10.68
CA GLY A 62 2.18 -0.56 -11.38
C GLY A 62 3.60 -0.78 -11.88
N SER A 63 4.45 0.26 -11.87
CA SER A 63 5.87 0.22 -12.23
C SER A 63 6.79 -0.15 -11.06
N ASP A 64 6.34 -0.03 -9.81
CA ASP A 64 7.18 -0.29 -8.62
C ASP A 64 7.31 -1.79 -8.32
N HIS A 65 8.35 -2.18 -7.59
CA HIS A 65 8.55 -3.57 -7.17
C HIS A 65 7.48 -4.03 -6.17
N PRO A 66 7.18 -5.35 -6.08
CA PRO A 66 6.06 -5.84 -5.26
C PRO A 66 6.19 -5.52 -3.77
N ARG A 67 7.41 -5.51 -3.21
CA ARG A 67 7.65 -5.18 -1.79
C ARG A 67 7.36 -3.72 -1.43
N PRO A 68 7.96 -2.71 -2.09
CA PRO A 68 7.59 -1.32 -1.82
C PRO A 68 6.12 -1.04 -2.16
N ARG A 69 5.55 -1.71 -3.16
CA ARG A 69 4.12 -1.62 -3.46
C ARG A 69 3.23 -2.13 -2.33
N LEU A 70 3.63 -3.22 -1.66
CA LEU A 70 2.93 -3.72 -0.47
C LEU A 70 3.00 -2.72 0.69
N PHE A 71 4.17 -2.10 0.90
CA PHE A 71 4.30 -1.04 1.90
C PHE A 71 3.36 0.14 1.59
N SER A 72 3.34 0.62 0.35
CA SER A 72 2.43 1.68 -0.09
C SER A 72 0.97 1.28 0.08
N LEU A 73 0.57 0.06 -0.26
CA LEU A 73 -0.79 -0.43 -0.05
C LEU A 73 -1.22 -0.34 1.42
N LEU A 74 -0.37 -0.79 2.33
CA LEU A 74 -0.66 -0.73 3.78
C LEU A 74 -0.67 0.71 4.29
N HIS A 75 0.24 1.54 3.81
CA HIS A 75 0.29 2.97 4.13
C HIS A 75 -1.02 3.67 3.72
N GLU A 76 -1.44 3.51 2.47
CA GLU A 76 -2.67 4.11 1.94
C GLU A 76 -3.92 3.57 2.64
N PHE A 77 -3.92 2.29 3.00
CA PHE A 77 -5.02 1.72 3.75
C PHE A 77 -5.16 2.35 5.14
N VAL A 78 -4.06 2.72 5.79
CA VAL A 78 -4.11 3.46 7.07
C VAL A 78 -4.72 4.85 6.87
N HIS A 79 -4.41 5.55 5.77
CA HIS A 79 -5.09 6.80 5.44
C HIS A 79 -6.60 6.62 5.29
N VAL A 80 -7.04 5.58 4.58
CA VAL A 80 -8.47 5.25 4.43
C VAL A 80 -9.12 4.98 5.79
N VAL A 81 -8.50 4.17 6.66
CA VAL A 81 -9.01 3.87 8.01
C VAL A 81 -9.13 5.12 8.88
N LEU A 82 -8.27 6.10 8.66
CA LEU A 82 -8.28 7.38 9.38
C LEU A 82 -9.21 8.42 8.76
N HIS A 83 -9.96 8.05 7.71
CA HIS A 83 -10.84 8.92 6.94
C HIS A 83 -10.09 10.14 6.38
N THR A 84 -8.87 9.90 5.89
CA THR A 84 -8.01 10.89 5.25
C THR A 84 -7.73 10.48 3.82
N GLU A 85 -7.49 11.47 2.96
CA GLU A 85 -6.97 11.28 1.61
C GLU A 85 -5.47 11.61 1.59
N GLY A 86 -4.74 11.04 0.64
CA GLY A 86 -3.29 11.17 0.56
C GLY A 86 -2.75 10.83 -0.83
N LEU A 87 -1.75 11.59 -1.28
CA LEU A 87 -0.92 11.29 -2.44
C LEU A 87 0.49 11.04 -1.92
N CYS A 88 0.93 9.78 -1.90
CA CYS A 88 2.28 9.45 -1.49
C CYS A 88 3.28 9.62 -2.64
N ASP A 89 4.04 10.71 -2.56
CA ASP A 89 5.43 10.73 -3.00
C ASP A 89 6.31 10.49 -1.77
N VAL A 90 7.29 9.59 -1.86
CA VAL A 90 8.28 9.38 -0.78
C VAL A 90 9.16 10.64 -0.63
N ILE A 91 9.09 11.57 -1.60
CA ILE A 91 9.64 12.91 -1.50
C ILE A 91 8.52 13.84 -1.01
N ALA A 92 8.55 14.11 0.30
CA ALA A 92 7.70 15.07 1.00
C ALA A 92 7.35 16.29 0.13
N ASP A 93 6.06 16.67 0.14
CA ASP A 93 5.60 17.97 -0.34
C ASP A 93 6.60 19.06 0.07
N ALA A 94 6.89 20.01 -0.82
CA ALA A 94 7.89 21.03 -0.53
C ALA A 94 7.53 21.91 0.69
N HIS A 95 6.25 21.95 1.08
CA HIS A 95 5.73 22.61 2.29
C HIS A 95 4.51 21.87 2.88
N PRO A 96 4.68 20.68 3.47
CA PRO A 96 3.60 20.00 4.17
C PRO A 96 3.38 20.70 5.51
N SER A 97 2.14 20.83 5.94
CA SER A 97 1.85 21.34 7.29
C SER A 97 2.46 20.40 8.33
N THR A 98 2.64 20.88 9.56
CA THR A 98 3.13 20.03 10.66
C THR A 98 2.17 18.87 10.95
N GLN A 99 0.87 19.08 10.73
CA GLN A 99 -0.17 18.08 10.89
C GLN A 99 -0.04 16.97 9.84
N ASP A 100 0.20 17.32 8.58
CA ASP A 100 0.41 16.34 7.49
C ASP A 100 1.61 15.44 7.80
N ARG A 101 2.74 16.02 8.25
CA ARG A 101 3.92 15.22 8.64
C ARG A 101 3.64 14.24 9.77
N SER A 102 2.83 14.62 10.76
CA SER A 102 2.50 13.76 11.89
C SER A 102 1.59 12.61 11.47
N LEU A 103 0.66 12.86 10.52
CA LEU A 103 -0.19 11.85 9.91
C LEU A 103 0.65 10.85 9.12
N GLU A 104 1.49 11.34 8.21
CA GLU A 104 2.40 10.52 7.40
C GLU A 104 3.33 9.64 8.25
N ALA A 105 3.91 10.21 9.31
CA ALA A 105 4.76 9.46 10.24
C ALA A 105 3.99 8.33 10.94
N ARG A 106 2.72 8.58 11.30
CA ARG A 106 1.84 7.56 11.90
C ARG A 106 1.47 6.48 10.89
N CYS A 107 1.12 6.84 9.66
CA CYS A 107 0.82 5.90 8.58
C CYS A 107 2.03 4.99 8.29
N ASN A 108 3.22 5.58 8.18
CA ASN A 108 4.47 4.84 8.03
C ASN A 108 4.75 3.89 9.20
N ALA A 109 4.57 4.34 10.44
CA ALA A 109 4.80 3.50 11.62
C ALA A 109 3.86 2.29 11.67
N ILE A 110 2.58 2.48 11.33
CA ILE A 110 1.59 1.39 11.31
C ILE A 110 1.89 0.42 10.16
N ALA A 111 2.13 0.92 8.95
CA ALA A 111 2.48 0.07 7.80
C ALA A 111 3.74 -0.76 8.06
N ALA A 112 4.77 -0.16 8.67
CA ALA A 112 5.97 -0.87 9.09
C ALA A 112 5.68 -1.94 10.16
N ALA A 113 4.87 -1.61 11.17
CA ALA A 113 4.50 -2.54 12.24
C ALA A 113 3.73 -3.78 11.74
N VAL A 114 2.95 -3.65 10.66
CA VAL A 114 2.25 -4.78 10.03
C VAL A 114 3.21 -5.73 9.31
N LEU A 115 4.37 -5.24 8.85
CA LEU A 115 5.33 -6.01 8.04
C LEU A 115 6.51 -6.60 8.84
N MET A 116 6.61 -6.32 10.14
CA MET A 116 7.63 -6.87 11.04
C MET A 116 7.25 -8.26 11.55
#